data_AF-A0ABD2NYR9-F1
#
_entry.id   AF-A0ABD2NYR9-F1
#
_cell.length_a   1.000
_cell.length_b   1.000
_cell.length_c   1.000
_cell.angle_alpha   90.00
_cell.angle_beta   90.00
_cell.angle_gamma   90.00
#
_symmetry.space_group_name_H-M   'P 1'
#
loop_
_entity.id
_entity.type
_entity.pdbx_description
1 polymer ?
#
loop_
_entity_poly.entity_id
_entity_poly.type
_entity_poly.pdbx_seq_one_letter_code
_entity_poly.pdbx_strand_id
1 'polypeptide(L)'
;MFSIPVKNLFNSKAAVKCVIIPWMVACLILSTAFQSGLREELLFPKYEKGLQTISDLVTDNVVIYSSMNLSKMALGLPRLNKNIMLKSNAEMKNMMKSPDYSGVYTFPFLQKTVGNRKQPPKKKFLMSDEPLLTGHGVYIFRKNSPYLDRINTIIMRQRENGIFSRMNAIASTENAQPYGTVSVDQKITVFHLVGVFTIHLFGILLALIILFMEIGHLGIINCLEFS
;
A
#
# COMPACT_ATOMS: atom_id res chain seq x y z
N MET A 1 -22.06 26.66 -50.87
CA MET A 1 -21.32 25.44 -51.24
C MET A 1 -19.87 25.83 -51.50
N PHE A 2 -19.05 25.93 -50.45
CA PHE A 2 -17.65 26.33 -50.57
C PHE A 2 -16.79 25.07 -50.71
N SER A 3 -16.48 24.71 -51.96
CA SER A 3 -15.47 23.69 -52.28
C SER A 3 -14.10 24.34 -52.16
N ILE A 4 -13.47 24.24 -50.99
CA ILE A 4 -12.08 24.65 -50.81
C ILE A 4 -11.20 23.59 -51.49
N PRO A 5 -10.40 23.94 -52.52
CA PRO A 5 -9.58 22.97 -53.23
C PRO A 5 -8.44 22.45 -52.32
N VAL A 6 -8.60 21.20 -51.87
CA VAL A 6 -7.67 20.47 -50.97
C VAL A 6 -6.26 20.28 -51.57
N LYS A 7 -6.08 20.52 -52.88
CA LYS A 7 -4.83 20.23 -53.60
C LYS A 7 -3.65 21.15 -53.27
N ASN A 8 -3.85 22.27 -52.57
CA ASN A 8 -2.74 23.18 -52.20
C ASN A 8 -2.42 23.24 -50.71
N LEU A 9 -3.06 22.43 -49.86
CA LEU A 9 -2.81 22.47 -48.41
C LEU A 9 -1.46 21.85 -47.98
N PHE A 10 -0.84 21.02 -48.83
CA PHE A 10 0.33 20.22 -48.47
C PHE A 10 1.68 20.71 -49.01
N ASN A 11 1.74 21.81 -49.78
CA ASN A 11 3.01 22.31 -50.33
C ASN A 11 3.67 23.43 -49.50
N SER A 12 3.06 23.79 -48.36
CA SER A 12 3.63 24.78 -47.46
C SER A 12 4.41 24.08 -46.35
N LYS A 13 5.72 24.33 -46.29
CA LYS A 13 6.56 23.96 -45.14
C LYS A 13 5.94 24.40 -43.80
N ALA A 14 5.07 25.42 -43.80
CA ALA A 14 4.34 25.85 -42.62
C ALA A 14 3.22 24.89 -42.21
N ALA A 15 2.47 24.31 -43.15
CA ALA A 15 1.40 23.35 -42.84
C ALA A 15 1.96 22.07 -42.20
N VAL A 16 3.08 21.57 -42.73
CA VAL A 16 3.80 20.43 -42.14
C VAL A 16 4.29 20.75 -40.73
N LYS A 17 4.85 21.95 -40.51
CA LYS A 17 5.27 22.41 -39.17
C LYS A 17 4.10 22.53 -38.20
N CYS A 18 2.94 23.01 -38.66
CA CYS A 18 1.73 23.13 -37.84
C CYS A 18 1.19 21.78 -37.36
N VAL A 19 1.51 20.67 -38.03
CA VAL A 19 1.14 19.32 -37.57
C VAL A 19 2.25 18.70 -36.73
N ILE A 20 3.50 18.81 -37.17
CA ILE A 20 4.65 18.18 -36.50
C ILE A 20 4.87 18.78 -35.10
N ILE A 21 4.78 20.11 -34.94
CA ILE A 21 5.08 20.74 -33.66
C ILE A 21 4.08 20.29 -32.57
N PRO A 22 2.76 20.37 -32.76
CA PRO A 22 1.80 19.85 -31.78
C PRO A 22 1.95 18.36 -31.54
N TRP A 23 2.25 17.58 -32.59
CA TRP A 23 2.49 16.14 -32.43
C TRP A 23 3.69 15.86 -31.52
N MET A 24 4.82 16.55 -31.73
CA MET A 24 6.00 16.44 -30.89
C MET A 24 5.71 16.84 -29.43
N VAL A 25 4.94 17.91 -29.22
CA VAL A 25 4.51 18.34 -27.88
C VAL A 25 3.62 17.29 -27.23
N ALA A 26 2.67 16.70 -27.98
CA ALA A 26 1.82 15.63 -27.48
C ALA A 26 2.62 14.39 -27.08
N CYS A 27 3.61 13.98 -27.89
CA CYS A 27 4.52 12.88 -27.55
C CYS A 27 5.32 13.17 -26.27
N LEU A 28 5.80 14.41 -26.09
CA LEU A 28 6.53 14.82 -24.89
C LEU A 28 5.65 14.75 -23.64
N ILE A 29 4.41 15.26 -23.71
CA ILE A 29 3.44 15.21 -22.61
C ILE A 29 3.12 13.76 -22.26
N LEU A 30 2.83 12.92 -23.26
CA LEU A 30 2.50 11.51 -23.05
C LEU A 30 3.67 10.75 -22.40
N SER A 31 4.90 10.97 -22.89
CA SER A 31 6.10 10.37 -22.29
C SER A 31 6.29 10.80 -20.85
N THR A 32 6.08 12.08 -20.54
CA THR A 32 6.24 12.60 -19.18
C THR A 32 5.19 12.02 -18.24
N ALA A 33 3.92 12.00 -18.66
CA ALA A 33 2.82 11.42 -17.88
C ALA A 33 3.01 9.91 -17.63
N PHE A 34 3.49 9.19 -18.65
CA PHE A 34 3.79 7.77 -18.53
C PHE A 34 4.96 7.51 -17.57
N GLN A 35 6.04 8.29 -17.68
CA GLN A 35 7.19 8.18 -16.75
C GLN A 35 6.80 8.51 -15.31
N SER A 36 5.95 9.52 -15.08
CA SER A 36 5.48 9.85 -13.74
C SER A 36 4.60 8.75 -13.15
N GLY A 37 3.66 8.22 -13.94
CA GLY A 37 2.77 7.14 -13.50
C GLY A 37 3.52 5.83 -13.23
N LEU A 38 4.43 5.44 -14.13
CA LEU A 38 5.28 4.26 -13.92
C LEU A 38 6.18 4.41 -12.70
N ARG A 39 6.73 5.60 -12.47
CA ARG A 39 7.56 5.85 -11.30
C ARG A 39 6.77 5.62 -10.01
N GLU A 40 5.54 6.11 -9.95
CA GLU A 40 4.68 5.89 -8.78
C GLU A 40 4.37 4.39 -8.59
N GLU A 41 3.96 3.70 -9.66
CA GLU A 41 3.61 2.28 -9.62
C GLU A 41 4.79 1.37 -9.26
N LEU A 42 5.99 1.68 -9.76
CA LEU A 42 7.20 0.87 -9.55
C LEU A 42 7.91 1.18 -8.22
N LEU A 43 7.81 2.42 -7.74
CA LEU A 43 8.46 2.82 -6.49
C LEU A 43 7.59 2.55 -5.26
N PHE A 44 6.27 2.67 -5.38
CA PHE A 44 5.37 2.42 -4.27
C PHE A 44 4.81 1.00 -4.39
N PRO A 45 5.34 0.03 -3.63
CA PRO A 45 4.70 -1.27 -3.55
C PRO A 45 3.25 -1.07 -3.11
N LYS A 46 2.30 -1.44 -3.98
CA LYS A 46 0.91 -1.60 -3.58
C LYS A 46 0.86 -2.80 -2.65
N TYR A 47 0.96 -2.55 -1.36
CA TYR A 47 0.61 -3.55 -0.37
C TYR A 47 -0.87 -3.88 -0.56
N GLU A 48 -1.23 -5.15 -0.36
CA GLU A 48 -2.64 -5.50 -0.20
C GLU A 48 -3.26 -4.55 0.82
N LYS A 49 -4.47 -4.05 0.52
CA LYS A 49 -5.17 -3.19 1.46
C LYS A 49 -5.20 -3.92 2.79
N GLY A 50 -4.57 -3.33 3.80
CA GLY A 50 -4.63 -3.88 5.14
C GLY A 50 -6.07 -4.04 5.57
N LEU A 51 -6.30 -4.90 6.56
CA LEU A 51 -7.60 -5.02 7.23
C LEU A 51 -7.87 -3.69 7.94
N GLN A 52 -8.60 -2.80 7.28
CA GLN A 52 -8.90 -1.46 7.79
C GLN A 52 -10.13 -1.50 8.71
N THR A 53 -11.11 -2.33 8.38
CA THR A 53 -12.38 -2.39 9.11
C THR A 53 -12.61 -3.75 9.79
N ILE A 54 -13.52 -3.75 10.78
CA ILE A 54 -14.02 -5.00 11.37
C ILE A 54 -14.71 -5.87 10.31
N SER A 55 -15.35 -5.26 9.32
CA SER A 55 -16.05 -5.97 8.25
C SER A 55 -15.08 -6.79 7.40
N ASP A 56 -13.90 -6.26 7.11
CA ASP A 56 -12.85 -6.96 6.36
C ASP A 56 -12.36 -8.19 7.15
N LEU A 57 -12.14 -8.02 8.46
CA LEU A 57 -11.76 -9.12 9.37
C LEU A 57 -12.78 -10.27 9.40
N VAL A 58 -14.07 -9.93 9.30
CA VAL A 58 -15.14 -10.93 9.28
C VAL A 58 -15.27 -11.59 7.90
N THR A 59 -15.06 -10.84 6.83
CA THR A 59 -15.22 -11.33 5.45
C THR A 59 -14.10 -12.27 5.04
N ASP A 60 -12.86 -11.94 5.42
CA ASP A 60 -11.67 -12.66 4.96
C ASP A 60 -11.36 -13.92 5.80
N ASN A 61 -12.20 -14.25 6.79
CA ASN A 61 -12.04 -15.40 7.70
C ASN A 61 -10.64 -15.51 8.32
N VAL A 62 -9.99 -14.38 8.57
CA VAL A 62 -8.64 -14.34 9.13
C VAL A 62 -8.69 -14.78 10.59
N VAL A 63 -7.76 -15.67 10.98
CA VAL A 63 -7.60 -16.07 12.38
C VAL A 63 -7.04 -14.89 13.17
N ILE A 64 -7.79 -14.44 14.17
CA ILE A 64 -7.43 -13.29 14.99
C ILE A 64 -6.87 -13.79 16.31
N TYR A 65 -5.57 -13.66 16.51
CA TYR A 65 -5.00 -13.89 17.82
C TYR A 65 -5.30 -12.70 18.73
N SER A 66 -5.84 -12.98 19.92
CA SER A 66 -6.18 -11.94 20.88
C SER A 66 -6.04 -12.35 22.34
N SER A 67 -5.97 -11.33 23.20
CA SER A 67 -5.98 -11.51 24.66
C SER A 67 -7.41 -11.71 25.18
N MET A 68 -7.52 -12.32 26.36
CA MET A 68 -8.82 -12.62 27.00
C MET A 68 -9.70 -11.40 27.26
N ASN A 69 -9.11 -10.21 27.43
CA ASN A 69 -9.88 -8.98 27.64
C ASN A 69 -10.55 -8.50 26.35
N LEU A 70 -9.85 -8.64 25.22
CA LEU A 70 -10.35 -8.17 23.93
C LEU A 70 -11.37 -9.14 23.34
N SER A 71 -11.23 -10.45 23.58
CA SER A 71 -12.25 -11.44 23.20
C SER A 71 -13.58 -11.17 23.90
N LYS A 72 -13.56 -10.76 25.18
CA LYS A 72 -14.77 -10.37 25.92
C LYS A 72 -15.46 -9.16 25.31
N MET A 73 -14.70 -8.18 24.82
CA MET A 73 -15.27 -7.05 24.06
C MET A 73 -15.85 -7.50 22.72
N ALA A 74 -15.20 -8.45 22.06
CA ALA A 74 -15.67 -9.03 20.81
C ALA A 74 -16.91 -9.94 20.95
N LEU A 75 -17.33 -10.30 22.17
CA LEU A 75 -18.58 -11.05 22.38
C LEU A 75 -19.81 -10.31 21.87
N GLY A 76 -19.77 -8.98 21.81
CA GLY A 76 -20.83 -8.17 21.18
C GLY A 76 -20.92 -8.33 19.65
N LEU A 77 -19.94 -9.00 19.03
CA LEU A 77 -19.82 -9.20 17.59
C LEU A 77 -19.76 -10.72 17.30
N PRO A 78 -20.90 -11.42 17.24
CA PRO A 78 -20.94 -12.90 17.21
C PRO A 78 -20.23 -13.51 15.99
N ARG A 79 -20.11 -12.77 14.89
CA ARG A 79 -19.36 -13.21 13.69
C ARG A 79 -17.84 -13.17 13.91
N LEU A 80 -17.34 -12.19 14.65
CA LEU A 80 -15.91 -12.04 14.93
C LEU A 80 -15.42 -13.11 15.91
N ASN A 81 -16.26 -13.46 16.90
CA ASN A 81 -15.91 -14.40 17.96
C ASN A 81 -15.51 -15.80 17.46
N LYS A 82 -16.04 -16.24 16.31
CA LYS A 82 -15.70 -17.57 15.74
C LYS A 82 -14.23 -17.69 15.31
N ASN A 83 -13.60 -16.56 14.96
CA ASN A 83 -12.25 -16.52 14.43
C ASN A 83 -11.23 -16.04 15.47
N ILE A 84 -11.65 -15.74 16.70
CA ILE A 84 -10.75 -15.27 17.76
C ILE A 84 -10.11 -16.46 18.46
N MET A 85 -8.80 -16.56 18.32
CA MET A 85 -7.98 -17.49 19.09
C MET A 85 -7.34 -16.80 20.28
N LEU A 86 -7.70 -17.27 21.47
CA LEU A 86 -7.11 -16.79 22.71
C LEU A 86 -5.68 -17.29 22.86
N LYS A 87 -4.75 -16.35 23.02
CA LYS A 87 -3.33 -16.65 23.29
C LYS A 87 -2.82 -15.75 24.39
N SER A 88 -1.83 -16.25 25.13
CA SER A 88 -1.14 -15.43 26.14
C SER A 88 -0.29 -14.35 25.46
N ASN A 89 -0.02 -13.24 26.15
CA ASN A 89 0.84 -12.18 25.62
C ASN A 89 2.25 -12.69 25.24
N ALA A 90 2.76 -13.70 25.94
CA ALA A 90 4.06 -14.32 25.66
C ALA A 90 4.02 -15.14 24.36
N GLU A 91 2.98 -15.94 24.16
CA GLU A 91 2.76 -16.69 22.92
C GLU A 91 2.57 -15.75 21.74
N MET A 92 1.72 -14.74 21.89
CA MET A 92 1.49 -13.73 20.85
C MET A 92 2.80 -13.05 20.46
N LYS A 93 3.67 -12.69 21.42
CA LYS A 93 4.99 -12.11 21.13
C LYS A 93 5.91 -13.04 20.34
N ASN A 94 5.83 -14.35 20.57
CA ASN A 94 6.56 -15.34 19.79
C ASN A 94 5.96 -15.52 18.39
N MET A 95 4.63 -15.51 18.28
CA MET A 95 3.91 -15.61 17.00
C MET A 95 4.09 -14.35 16.14
N MET A 96 4.26 -13.15 16.71
CA MET A 96 4.67 -11.97 15.93
C MET A 96 5.99 -12.17 15.17
N LYS A 97 6.79 -13.17 15.55
CA LYS A 97 8.01 -13.53 14.82
C LYS A 97 7.75 -14.50 13.66
N SER A 98 6.55 -15.05 13.46
CA SER A 98 6.20 -15.84 12.27
C SER A 98 5.72 -14.93 11.12
N PRO A 99 5.97 -15.30 9.85
CA PRO A 99 5.57 -14.48 8.70
C PRO A 99 4.04 -14.41 8.54
N ASP A 100 3.33 -15.48 8.89
CA ASP A 100 1.88 -15.64 8.67
C ASP A 100 1.05 -15.16 9.87
N TYR A 101 1.53 -14.10 10.55
CA TYR A 101 0.91 -13.65 11.79
C TYR A 101 -0.04 -12.47 11.57
N SER A 102 -1.32 -12.70 11.83
CA SER A 102 -2.37 -11.66 11.89
C SER A 102 -2.95 -11.61 13.30
N GLY A 103 -2.93 -10.43 13.93
CA GLY A 103 -3.37 -10.32 15.32
C GLY A 103 -3.91 -8.95 15.67
N VAL A 104 -4.89 -8.93 16.58
CA VAL A 104 -5.47 -7.69 17.11
C VAL A 104 -4.95 -7.47 18.51
N TYR A 105 -4.34 -6.30 18.71
CA TYR A 105 -3.72 -5.90 19.96
C TYR A 105 -4.26 -4.57 20.45
N THR A 106 -4.06 -4.34 21.74
CA THR A 106 -4.30 -3.02 22.32
C THR A 106 -3.24 -2.04 21.83
N PHE A 107 -3.68 -0.82 21.51
CA PHE A 107 -2.82 0.25 21.00
C PHE A 107 -1.54 0.49 21.83
N PRO A 108 -1.57 0.51 23.18
CA PRO A 108 -0.36 0.73 23.98
C PRO A 108 0.68 -0.39 23.82
N PHE A 109 0.22 -1.65 23.63
CA PHE A 109 1.11 -2.78 23.39
C PHE A 109 1.75 -2.69 22.00
N LEU A 110 0.97 -2.33 20.98
CA LEU A 110 1.48 -2.11 19.62
C LEU A 110 2.48 -0.96 19.60
N GLN A 111 2.15 0.18 20.19
CA GLN A 111 3.02 1.34 20.23
C GLN A 111 4.36 1.02 20.91
N LYS A 112 4.34 0.24 22.00
CA LYS A 112 5.56 -0.22 22.66
C LYS A 112 6.32 -1.29 21.87
N THR A 113 5.65 -2.14 21.12
CA THR A 113 6.30 -3.29 20.43
C THR A 113 6.82 -2.93 19.05
N VAL A 114 6.08 -2.06 18.34
CA VAL A 114 6.37 -1.56 16.99
C VAL A 114 7.17 -0.26 17.07
N GLY A 115 6.74 0.69 17.90
CA GLY A 115 7.35 2.02 18.00
C GLY A 115 8.70 2.05 18.73
N ASN A 116 9.04 1.03 19.51
CA ASN A 116 10.23 1.02 20.36
C ASN A 116 11.46 0.33 19.72
N ARG A 117 11.51 0.29 18.38
CA ARG A 117 12.66 -0.31 17.67
C ARG A 117 13.49 0.79 17.02
N LYS A 118 14.70 1.01 17.55
CA LYS A 118 15.80 1.77 16.90
C LYS A 118 16.21 1.21 15.54
N GLN A 119 15.71 0.04 15.16
CA GLN A 119 15.94 -0.58 13.85
C GLN A 119 14.59 -0.71 13.14
N PRO A 120 14.52 -0.39 11.84
CA PRO A 120 13.31 -0.65 11.06
C PRO A 120 12.93 -2.12 11.27
N PRO A 121 11.70 -2.43 11.68
CA PRO A 121 11.35 -3.79 11.99
C PRO A 121 11.59 -4.63 10.73
N LYS A 122 12.41 -5.69 10.85
CA LYS A 122 12.62 -6.68 9.78
C LYS A 122 11.30 -7.29 9.26
N LYS A 123 10.18 -7.04 9.95
CA LYS A 123 8.81 -7.37 9.56
C LYS A 123 7.99 -6.09 9.46
N LYS A 124 7.45 -5.83 8.27
CA LYS A 124 6.53 -4.73 8.01
C LYS A 124 5.18 -5.09 8.63
N PHE A 125 5.00 -4.82 9.91
CA PHE A 125 3.66 -4.85 10.49
C PHE A 125 2.87 -3.70 9.86
N LEU A 126 1.74 -4.01 9.23
CA LEU A 126 0.80 -3.01 8.79
C LEU A 126 -0.17 -2.76 9.95
N MET A 127 -0.21 -1.52 10.41
CA MET A 127 -1.19 -1.10 11.41
C MET A 127 -2.41 -0.57 10.67
N SER A 128 -3.61 -0.96 11.11
CA SER A 128 -4.83 -0.33 10.61
C SER A 128 -4.82 1.16 10.97
N ASP A 129 -5.24 1.99 10.02
CA ASP A 129 -5.42 3.43 10.23
C ASP A 129 -6.55 3.71 11.24
N GLU A 130 -7.55 2.82 11.28
CA GLU A 130 -8.70 2.95 12.16
C GLU A 130 -8.61 2.00 13.37
N PRO A 131 -8.90 2.49 14.58
CA PRO A 131 -8.98 1.65 15.75
C PRO A 131 -10.20 0.72 15.65
N LEU A 132 -9.94 -0.58 15.53
CA LEU A 132 -10.99 -1.60 15.44
C LEU A 132 -11.90 -1.62 16.68
N LEU A 133 -11.33 -1.40 17.86
CA LEU A 133 -12.07 -1.35 19.12
C LEU A 133 -11.52 -0.23 19.98
N THR A 134 -12.41 0.63 20.47
CA THR A 134 -12.07 1.64 21.47
C THR A 134 -12.48 1.17 22.85
N GLY A 135 -11.62 1.43 23.83
CA GLY A 135 -11.86 1.06 25.21
C GLY A 135 -11.18 2.04 26.15
N HIS A 136 -11.68 2.10 27.38
CA HIS A 136 -11.12 2.95 28.41
C HIS A 136 -10.34 2.11 29.43
N GLY A 137 -9.13 2.56 29.78
CA GLY A 137 -8.46 2.07 30.96
C GLY A 137 -9.21 2.56 32.19
N VAL A 138 -9.71 1.64 33.01
CA VAL A 138 -10.46 1.97 34.23
C VAL A 138 -9.76 1.40 35.45
N TYR A 139 -9.84 2.13 36.56
CA TYR A 139 -9.45 1.62 37.86
C TYR A 139 -10.65 0.91 38.48
N ILE A 140 -10.45 -0.34 38.88
CA ILE A 140 -11.51 -1.16 39.50
C ILE A 140 -11.30 -1.13 41.01
N PHE A 141 -12.33 -0.68 41.74
CA PHE A 141 -12.35 -0.67 43.19
C PHE A 141 -13.39 -1.66 43.72
N ARG A 142 -13.21 -2.11 44.97
CA ARG A 142 -14.27 -2.83 45.68
C ARG A 142 -15.48 -1.92 45.84
N LYS A 143 -16.68 -2.51 45.83
CA LYS A 143 -17.93 -1.80 46.10
C LYS A 143 -17.80 -1.08 47.46
N ASN A 144 -18.19 0.20 47.50
CA ASN A 144 -18.09 1.08 48.67
C ASN A 144 -16.64 1.38 49.14
N SER A 145 -15.66 1.33 48.24
CA SER A 145 -14.30 1.81 48.56
C SER A 145 -14.33 3.30 48.93
N PRO A 146 -13.80 3.71 50.08
CA PRO A 146 -13.75 5.12 50.48
C PRO A 146 -12.78 5.94 49.62
N TYR A 147 -11.97 5.29 48.78
CA TYR A 147 -11.00 5.94 47.92
C TYR A 147 -11.53 6.33 46.55
N LEU A 148 -12.73 5.86 46.17
CA LEU A 148 -13.24 6.00 44.81
C LEU A 148 -13.33 7.49 44.41
N ASP A 149 -13.99 8.31 45.22
CA ASP A 149 -14.19 9.73 44.94
C ASP A 149 -12.88 10.51 44.92
N ARG A 150 -11.99 10.17 45.85
CA ARG A 150 -10.67 10.79 45.94
C ARG A 150 -9.82 10.48 44.70
N ILE A 151 -9.77 9.23 44.27
CA ILE A 151 -9.00 8.83 43.09
C ILE A 151 -9.64 9.41 41.82
N ASN A 152 -10.96 9.41 41.71
CA ASN A 152 -11.65 10.01 40.58
C ASN A 152 -11.30 11.51 40.45
N THR A 153 -11.32 12.24 41.57
CA THR A 153 -10.91 13.66 41.60
C THR A 153 -9.46 13.84 41.15
N ILE A 154 -8.54 12.97 41.60
CA ILE A 154 -7.13 13.03 41.19
C ILE A 154 -6.98 12.77 39.69
N ILE A 155 -7.65 11.75 39.15
CA ILE A 155 -7.60 11.41 37.72
C ILE A 155 -8.13 12.55 36.87
N MET A 156 -9.25 13.17 37.27
CA MET A 156 -9.81 14.32 36.55
C MET A 156 -8.84 15.50 36.54
N ARG A 157 -8.25 15.84 37.69
CA ARG A 157 -7.21 16.89 37.76
C ARG A 157 -5.98 16.56 36.93
N GLN A 158 -5.54 15.30 36.91
CA GLN A 158 -4.41 14.87 36.05
C GLN A 158 -4.74 15.03 34.57
N ARG A 159 -5.99 14.73 34.17
CA ARG A 159 -6.46 14.92 32.80
C ARG A 159 -6.54 16.40 32.42
N GLU A 160 -7.13 17.24 33.27
CA GLU A 160 -7.24 18.69 33.06
C GLU A 160 -5.86 19.36 32.95
N ASN A 161 -4.90 18.91 33.77
CA ASN A 161 -3.52 19.40 33.74
C ASN A 161 -2.70 18.83 32.57
N GLY A 162 -3.29 18.00 31.70
CA GLY A 162 -2.60 17.40 30.55
C GLY A 162 -1.52 16.39 30.91
N ILE A 163 -1.49 15.87 32.14
CA ILE A 163 -0.47 14.90 32.60
C ILE A 163 -0.52 13.64 31.74
N PHE A 164 -1.71 13.13 31.43
CA PHE A 164 -1.86 11.97 30.54
C PHE A 164 -1.33 12.26 29.13
N SER A 165 -1.62 13.44 28.58
CA SER A 165 -1.10 13.85 27.27
C SER A 165 0.42 13.90 27.28
N ARG A 166 1.02 14.45 28.35
CA ARG A 166 2.48 14.51 28.52
C ARG A 166 3.10 13.12 28.71
N MET A 167 2.48 12.24 29.50
CA MET A 167 2.94 10.86 29.68
C MET A 167 2.88 10.08 28.36
N ASN A 168 1.80 10.22 27.60
CA ASN A 168 1.67 9.61 26.28
C ASN A 168 2.69 10.18 25.31
N ALA A 169 2.93 11.50 25.36
CA ALA A 169 3.96 12.14 24.56
C ALA A 169 5.37 11.66 24.93
N ILE A 170 5.70 11.50 26.20
CA ILE A 170 7.02 10.96 26.64
C ILE A 170 7.16 9.50 26.20
N ALA A 171 6.12 8.69 26.44
CA ALA A 171 6.11 7.29 26.05
C ALA A 171 6.24 7.10 24.52
N SER A 172 5.73 8.06 23.73
CA SER A 172 5.93 8.09 22.30
C SER A 172 7.29 8.67 21.92
N THR A 173 7.71 9.83 22.41
CA THR A 173 8.93 10.53 21.97
C THR A 173 10.24 9.91 22.44
N GLU A 174 10.28 9.25 23.59
CA GLU A 174 11.52 8.60 24.07
C GLU A 174 11.98 7.48 23.14
N ASN A 175 11.08 6.94 22.31
CA ASN A 175 11.41 5.81 21.43
C ASN A 175 10.90 5.92 19.99
N ALA A 176 10.02 6.88 19.68
CA ALA A 176 9.55 7.08 18.32
C ALA A 176 10.64 7.76 17.49
N GLN A 177 11.22 6.99 16.58
CA GLN A 177 11.33 7.54 15.23
C GLN A 177 9.90 7.93 14.83
N PRO A 178 9.65 9.13 14.26
CA PRO A 178 8.35 9.40 13.65
C PRO A 178 8.02 8.18 12.81
N TYR A 179 6.74 7.75 12.78
CA TYR A 179 6.29 6.80 11.76
C TYR A 179 6.61 7.48 10.43
N GLY A 180 7.85 7.29 9.96
CA GLY A 180 8.31 7.84 8.73
C GLY A 180 7.32 7.29 7.75
N THR A 181 6.74 8.18 6.94
CA THR A 181 6.39 7.81 5.59
C THR A 181 7.55 6.93 5.15
N VAL A 182 7.33 5.62 5.14
CA VAL A 182 8.38 4.69 4.80
C VAL A 182 8.52 4.94 3.31
N SER A 183 9.34 5.92 2.95
CA SER A 183 9.99 5.99 1.66
C SER A 183 10.90 4.77 1.68
N VAL A 184 10.27 3.61 1.50
CA VAL A 184 10.98 2.43 1.04
C VAL A 184 11.44 2.91 -0.32
N ASP A 185 12.65 3.46 -0.38
CA ASP A 185 13.41 3.53 -1.62
C ASP A 185 13.63 2.07 -2.01
N GLN A 186 12.59 1.49 -2.59
CA GLN A 186 12.61 0.14 -3.07
C GLN A 186 13.54 0.18 -4.26
N LYS A 187 14.71 -0.43 -4.10
CA LYS A 187 15.66 -0.57 -5.20
C LYS A 187 14.94 -1.27 -6.33
N ILE A 188 14.83 -0.59 -7.47
CA ILE A 188 14.26 -1.16 -8.69
C ILE A 188 15.10 -2.40 -9.05
N THR A 189 14.47 -3.57 -8.99
CA THR A 189 15.09 -4.84 -9.39
C THR A 189 14.70 -5.18 -10.82
N VAL A 190 15.45 -6.08 -11.46
CA VAL A 190 15.20 -6.54 -12.85
C VAL A 190 13.78 -7.11 -13.02
N PHE A 191 13.16 -7.64 -11.97
CA PHE A 191 11.79 -8.15 -11.99
C PHE A 191 10.74 -7.10 -12.38
N HIS A 192 10.98 -5.82 -12.05
CA HIS A 192 10.09 -4.72 -12.41
C HIS A 192 10.10 -4.43 -13.92
N LEU A 193 11.15 -4.87 -14.64
CA LEU A 193 11.35 -4.64 -16.07
C LEU A 193 10.97 -5.84 -16.95
N VAL A 194 10.50 -6.95 -16.35
CA VAL A 194 10.17 -8.19 -17.09
C VAL A 194 9.16 -7.93 -18.21
N GLY A 195 8.13 -7.11 -17.95
CA GLY A 195 7.15 -6.76 -18.98
C GLY A 195 7.78 -6.04 -20.19
N VAL A 196 8.69 -5.10 -19.94
CA VAL A 196 9.39 -4.36 -21.01
C VAL A 196 10.26 -5.31 -21.84
N PHE A 197 11.00 -6.21 -21.19
CA PHE A 197 11.78 -7.23 -21.90
C PHE A 197 10.90 -8.19 -22.70
N THR A 198 9.72 -8.54 -22.18
CA THR A 198 8.77 -9.43 -22.88
C THR A 198 8.23 -8.78 -24.15
N ILE A 199 7.82 -7.50 -24.07
CA ILE A 199 7.35 -6.73 -25.23
C ILE A 199 8.47 -6.60 -26.27
N HIS A 200 9.71 -6.33 -25.82
CA HIS A 200 10.85 -6.21 -26.73
C HIS A 200 11.15 -7.52 -27.47
N LEU A 201 11.18 -8.65 -26.75
CA LEU A 201 11.38 -9.98 -27.34
C LEU A 201 10.29 -10.30 -28.35
N PHE A 202 9.03 -10.01 -28.01
CA PHE A 202 7.90 -10.21 -28.93
C PHE A 202 8.05 -9.37 -30.20
N GLY A 203 8.50 -8.12 -30.08
CA GLY A 203 8.79 -7.26 -31.24
C GLY A 203 9.87 -7.83 -32.16
N ILE A 204 10.95 -8.40 -31.59
CA ILE A 204 12.00 -9.07 -32.37
C ILE A 204 11.45 -10.29 -33.12
N LEU A 205 10.63 -11.12 -32.45
CA LEU A 205 10.01 -12.28 -33.09
C LEU A 205 9.08 -11.87 -34.24
N LEU A 206 8.28 -10.83 -34.04
CA LEU A 206 7.38 -10.31 -35.06
C LEU A 206 8.16 -9.74 -36.26
N ALA A 207 9.26 -9.02 -36.02
CA ALA A 207 10.13 -8.51 -37.07
C ALA A 207 10.77 -9.66 -37.88
N LEU A 208 11.20 -10.74 -37.23
CA LEU A 208 11.71 -11.93 -37.91
C LEU A 208 10.65 -12.59 -38.79
N ILE A 209 9.40 -12.70 -38.31
CA ILE A 209 8.30 -13.27 -39.10
C ILE A 209 8.04 -12.42 -40.36
N ILE A 210 8.02 -11.08 -40.23
CA ILE A 210 7.86 -10.18 -41.36
C ILE A 210 9.01 -10.35 -42.36
N LEU A 211 10.25 -10.43 -41.89
CA LEU A 211 11.42 -10.64 -42.73
C LEU A 211 11.31 -11.94 -43.54
N PHE A 212 10.89 -13.05 -42.91
CA PHE A 212 10.69 -14.31 -43.62
C PHE A 212 9.58 -14.23 -44.66
N MET A 213 8.48 -13.52 -44.36
CA MET A 213 7.41 -13.28 -45.33
C MET A 213 7.90 -12.46 -46.53
N GLU A 214 8.70 -11.42 -46.29
CA GLU A 214 9.26 -10.57 -47.34
C GLU A 214 10.22 -11.34 -48.24
N ILE A 215 11.12 -12.14 -47.66
CA ILE A 215 12.04 -13.01 -48.41
C ILE A 215 11.26 -14.02 -49.26
N GLY A 216 10.22 -14.63 -48.69
CA GLY A 216 9.35 -15.57 -49.43
C GLY A 216 8.63 -14.89 -50.59
N HIS A 217 8.10 -13.69 -50.38
CA HIS A 217 7.42 -12.90 -51.40
C HIS A 217 8.38 -12.48 -52.54
N LEU A 218 9.58 -12.01 -52.21
CA LEU A 218 10.62 -11.67 -53.19
C LEU A 218 11.05 -12.91 -53.99
N GLY A 219 11.17 -14.07 -53.35
CA GLY A 219 11.48 -15.33 -54.03
C GLY A 219 10.42 -15.73 -55.05
N ILE A 220 9.13 -15.55 -54.74
CA ILE A 220 8.02 -15.83 -55.67
C ILE A 220 8.06 -14.88 -56.87
N ILE A 221 8.26 -13.58 -56.63
CA ILE A 221 8.36 -12.58 -57.71
C ILE A 221 9.49 -12.95 -58.67
N ASN A 222 10.68 -13.26 -58.15
CA ASN A 222 11.82 -13.64 -58.98
C ASN A 222 11.56 -14.92 -59.77
N CYS A 223 10.87 -15.92 -59.21
CA CYS A 223 10.52 -17.13 -59.96
C CYS A 223 9.54 -16.86 -61.12
N LEU A 224 8.63 -15.89 -60.96
CA LEU A 224 7.68 -15.51 -62.00
C LEU A 224 8.33 -14.70 -63.13
N GLU A 225 9.38 -13.91 -62.86
CA GLU A 225 10.10 -13.18 -63.90
C GLU A 225 11.00 -14.06 -64.78
N PHE A 226 11.41 -15.23 -64.28
CA PHE A 226 12.30 -16.16 -65.00
C PHE A 226 11.59 -17.35 -65.67
N SER A 227 10.28 -17.52 -65.47
CA SER A 227 9.47 -18.56 -66.12
C SER A 227 8.75 -18.04 -67.36
#